data_AF-A0A969RWI9-F1
#
_entry.id   AF-A0A969RWI9-F1
#
_cell.length_a   1.000
_cell.length_b   1.000
_cell.length_c   1.000
_cell.angle_alpha   90.00
_cell.angle_beta   90.00
_cell.angle_gamma   90.00
#
_symmetry.space_group_name_H-M   'P 1'
#
loop_
_entity.id
_entity.type
_entity.pdbx_description
1 polymer ?
#
loop_
_entity_poly.entity_id
_entity_poly.type
_entity_poly.pdbx_seq_one_letter_code
_entity_poly.pdbx_strand_id
1 'polypeptide(L)'
;MDASDIVKLYETGEKVYQTSQTLLERILHDGKDRVGSVLMRDKNHRLWQVRVRITGKRGRYIVISSEMNKSIEIRASVDGYKPEKYLKITLEEWNAFALFAGEETNGKGRVQDQELYTCVQAILERLVN
;
A
#
# COMPACT_ATOMS: atom_id res chain seq x y z
N MET A 1 -0.83 27.33 13.39
CA MET A 1 -1.72 26.67 12.43
C MET A 1 -2.68 27.73 11.96
N ASP A 2 -2.50 28.19 10.73
CA ASP A 2 -3.33 29.24 10.15
C ASP A 2 -4.55 28.64 9.44
N ALA A 3 -5.47 29.48 8.97
CA ALA A 3 -6.67 29.02 8.29
C ALA A 3 -6.36 28.25 6.98
N SER A 4 -5.22 28.53 6.34
CA SER A 4 -4.76 27.82 5.13
C SER A 4 -4.30 26.39 5.47
N ASP A 5 -3.62 26.20 6.61
CA ASP A 5 -3.24 24.86 7.10
C ASP A 5 -4.48 23.98 7.38
N ILE A 6 -5.54 24.58 7.94
CA ILE A 6 -6.80 23.88 8.23
C ILE A 6 -7.52 23.46 6.94
N VAL A 7 -7.56 24.37 5.95
CA VAL A 7 -8.16 24.06 4.63
C VAL A 7 -7.38 22.95 3.93
N LYS A 8 -6.05 22.99 3.93
CA LYS A 8 -5.22 21.91 3.36
C LYS A 8 -5.44 20.57 4.05
N LEU A 9 -5.54 20.54 5.38
CA LEU A 9 -5.85 19.33 6.14
C LEU A 9 -7.22 18.76 5.76
N TYR A 10 -8.23 19.63 5.60
CA TYR A 10 -9.56 19.23 5.18
C TYR A 10 -9.58 18.66 3.76
N GLU A 11 -8.96 19.35 2.79
CA GLU A 11 -8.83 18.90 1.41
C GLU A 11 -8.05 17.58 1.30
N THR A 12 -7.01 17.41 2.12
CA THR A 12 -6.22 16.18 2.20
C THR A 12 -7.06 15.04 2.76
N GLY A 13 -7.79 15.29 3.86
CA GLY A 13 -8.69 14.30 4.45
C GLY A 13 -9.82 13.89 3.50
N GLU A 14 -10.40 14.84 2.78
CA GLU A 14 -11.43 14.60 1.78
C GLU A 14 -10.89 13.75 0.61
N LYS A 15 -9.71 14.07 0.08
CA LYS A 15 -9.05 13.26 -0.96
C LYS A 15 -8.74 11.85 -0.49
N VAL A 16 -8.23 11.69 0.73
CA VAL A 16 -7.94 10.36 1.31
C VAL A 16 -9.24 9.57 1.45
N TYR A 17 -10.32 10.20 1.92
CA TYR A 17 -11.62 9.56 2.07
C TYR A 17 -12.20 9.12 0.72
N GLN A 18 -12.25 10.01 -0.27
CA GLN A 18 -12.77 9.72 -1.60
C GLN A 18 -11.96 8.63 -2.30
N THR A 19 -10.63 8.68 -2.20
CA THR A 19 -9.76 7.64 -2.79
C THR A 19 -9.96 6.30 -2.08
N SER A 20 -10.11 6.31 -0.76
CA SER A 20 -10.39 5.11 0.04
C SER A 20 -11.75 4.50 -0.29
N GLN A 21 -12.78 5.33 -0.46
CA GLN A 21 -14.12 4.88 -0.88
C GLN A 21 -14.09 4.29 -2.29
N THR A 22 -13.45 4.97 -3.23
CA THR A 22 -13.31 4.48 -4.62
C THR A 22 -12.56 3.14 -4.68
N LEU A 23 -11.53 2.98 -3.85
CA LEU A 23 -10.83 1.71 -3.69
C LEU A 23 -11.77 0.63 -3.16
N LEU A 24 -12.48 0.92 -2.08
CA LEU A 24 -13.43 0.00 -1.44
C LEU A 24 -14.54 -0.44 -2.39
N GLU A 25 -15.11 0.50 -3.15
CA GLU A 25 -16.12 0.20 -4.17
C GLU A 25 -15.56 -0.70 -5.27
N ARG A 26 -14.35 -0.42 -5.79
CA ARG A 26 -13.69 -1.30 -6.77
C ARG A 26 -13.45 -2.71 -6.22
N ILE A 27 -13.00 -2.82 -4.97
CA ILE A 27 -12.78 -4.10 -4.29
C ILE A 27 -14.10 -4.88 -4.16
N LEU A 28 -15.16 -4.22 -3.70
CA LEU A 28 -16.46 -4.82 -3.43
C LEU A 28 -17.19 -5.23 -4.72
N HIS A 29 -17.02 -4.46 -5.80
CA HIS A 29 -17.70 -4.71 -7.08
C HIS A 29 -16.94 -5.67 -8.01
N ASP A 30 -15.61 -5.62 -8.08
CA ASP A 30 -14.84 -6.49 -8.98
C ASP A 30 -14.61 -7.90 -8.41
N GLY A 31 -14.89 -8.13 -7.12
CA GLY A 31 -14.62 -9.41 -6.45
C GLY A 31 -13.14 -9.81 -6.45
N LYS A 32 -12.24 -8.84 -6.71
CA LYS A 32 -10.80 -9.09 -6.80
C LYS A 32 -10.19 -9.03 -5.40
N ASP A 33 -9.55 -10.13 -5.03
CA ASP A 33 -8.67 -10.24 -3.86
C ASP A 33 -7.44 -9.31 -3.89
N ARG A 34 -7.30 -8.47 -4.94
CA ARG A 34 -6.14 -7.63 -5.24
C ARG A 34 -6.59 -6.20 -5.47
N VAL A 35 -6.02 -5.31 -4.67
CA VAL A 35 -6.19 -3.87 -4.75
C VAL A 35 -5.32 -3.27 -5.86
N GLY A 36 -4.04 -3.65 -5.88
CA GLY A 36 -3.06 -3.12 -6.82
C GLY A 36 -1.71 -3.78 -6.63
N SER A 37 -0.74 -3.39 -7.45
CA SER A 37 0.66 -3.72 -7.20
C SER A 37 1.59 -2.61 -7.59
N VAL A 38 2.76 -2.60 -6.97
CA VAL A 38 3.83 -1.67 -7.31
C VAL A 38 5.17 -2.36 -7.24
N LEU A 39 6.09 -1.91 -8.09
CA LEU A 39 7.50 -2.29 -8.04
C LEU A 39 8.28 -1.18 -7.33
N MET A 40 9.02 -1.55 -6.30
CA MET A 40 9.81 -0.62 -5.49
C MET A 40 11.20 -1.18 -5.24
N ARG A 41 12.19 -0.31 -5.10
CA ARG A 41 13.56 -0.71 -4.74
C ARG A 41 13.81 -0.42 -3.28
N ASP A 42 14.49 -1.33 -2.58
CA ASP A 42 15.02 -1.01 -1.25
C ASP A 42 16.34 -0.22 -1.35
N LYS A 43 16.89 0.17 -0.19
CA LYS A 43 18.16 0.90 -0.03
C LYS A 43 19.38 0.14 -0.54
N ASN A 44 19.25 -1.18 -0.68
CA ASN A 44 20.28 -2.05 -1.26
C ASN A 44 20.03 -2.30 -2.76
N HIS A 45 19.15 -1.50 -3.39
CA HIS A 45 18.73 -1.60 -4.77
C HIS A 45 18.07 -2.92 -5.17
N ARG A 46 17.59 -3.72 -4.22
CA ARG A 46 16.83 -4.94 -4.54
C ARG A 46 15.42 -4.56 -4.98
N LEU A 47 14.96 -5.15 -6.07
CA LEU A 47 13.63 -4.89 -6.61
C LEU A 47 12.59 -5.80 -5.94
N TRP A 48 11.54 -5.19 -5.43
CA TRP A 48 10.44 -5.82 -4.71
C TRP A 48 9.12 -5.55 -5.42
N GLN A 49 8.33 -6.60 -5.62
CA GLN A 49 6.93 -6.48 -6.01
C GLN A 49 6.07 -6.48 -4.75
N VAL A 50 5.39 -5.37 -4.50
CA VAL A 50 4.44 -5.22 -3.40
C VAL A 50 3.03 -5.39 -3.97
N ARG A 51 2.32 -6.42 -3.51
CA ARG A 51 0.93 -6.72 -3.90
C ARG A 51 0.02 -6.39 -2.72
N VAL A 52 -0.87 -5.43 -2.92
CA VAL A 52 -1.85 -5.00 -1.90
C VAL A 52 -3.14 -5.78 -2.08
N ARG A 53 -3.65 -6.35 -0.99
CA ARG A 53 -4.76 -7.30 -1.02
C ARG A 53 -5.75 -7.08 0.11
N ILE A 54 -6.98 -7.46 -0.16
CA ILE A 54 -8.08 -7.51 0.81
C ILE A 54 -8.94 -8.72 0.44
N THR A 55 -9.12 -9.64 1.38
CA THR A 55 -9.91 -10.86 1.15
C THR A 55 -10.71 -11.21 2.39
N GLY A 56 -11.89 -11.80 2.24
CA GLY A 56 -12.82 -12.00 3.37
C GLY A 56 -12.19 -12.68 4.60
N LYS A 57 -11.50 -13.83 4.42
CA LYS A 57 -10.92 -14.57 5.55
C LYS A 57 -9.57 -14.02 6.06
N ARG A 58 -8.82 -13.29 5.24
CA ARG A 58 -7.47 -12.79 5.60
C ARG A 58 -7.46 -11.31 5.95
N GLY A 59 -8.58 -10.62 5.72
CA GLY A 59 -8.69 -9.18 5.84
C GLY A 59 -7.75 -8.46 4.85
N ARG A 60 -7.20 -7.34 5.31
CA ARG A 60 -6.24 -6.48 4.63
C ARG A 60 -4.82 -6.96 4.89
N TYR A 61 -4.08 -7.18 3.82
CA TYR A 61 -2.70 -7.61 3.90
C TYR A 61 -1.91 -7.20 2.65
N ILE A 62 -0.59 -7.26 2.76
CA ILE A 62 0.34 -7.09 1.66
C ILE A 62 1.21 -8.33 1.51
N VAL A 63 1.68 -8.55 0.28
CA VAL A 63 2.67 -9.56 -0.04
C VAL A 63 3.82 -8.89 -0.77
N ILE A 64 5.03 -9.02 -0.24
CA ILE A 64 6.26 -8.45 -0.78
C ILE A 64 7.12 -9.61 -1.27
N SER A 65 7.36 -9.69 -2.57
CA SER A 65 8.19 -10.73 -3.18
C SER A 65 9.40 -10.11 -3.88
N SER A 66 10.58 -10.72 -3.73
CA SER A 66 11.76 -10.26 -4.47
C SER A 66 11.64 -10.67 -5.94
N GLU A 67 11.88 -9.72 -6.85
CA GLU A 67 11.92 -10.01 -8.28
C GLU A 67 13.21 -10.76 -8.67
N MET A 68 14.27 -10.62 -7.89
CA MET A 68 15.54 -11.34 -8.10
C MET A 68 15.51 -12.74 -7.52
N ASN A 69 14.74 -12.98 -6.45
CA ASN A 69 14.58 -14.31 -5.86
C ASN A 69 13.13 -14.53 -5.40
N LYS A 70 12.35 -15.20 -6.24
CA LYS A 70 10.92 -15.46 -5.99
C LYS A 70 10.63 -16.37 -4.80
N SER A 71 11.65 -17.02 -4.21
CA SER A 71 11.48 -17.78 -2.97
C SER A 71 11.39 -16.89 -1.73
N ILE A 72 11.88 -15.65 -1.80
CA ILE A 72 11.78 -14.69 -0.71
C ILE A 72 10.43 -13.99 -0.83
N GLU A 73 9.53 -14.32 0.09
CA GLU A 73 8.21 -13.71 0.22
C GLU A 73 7.96 -13.29 1.68
N ILE A 74 7.65 -12.02 1.87
CA ILE A 74 7.26 -11.44 3.15
C ILE A 74 5.77 -11.12 3.09
N ARG A 75 5.05 -11.44 4.15
CA ARG A 75 3.62 -11.19 4.27
C ARG A 75 3.38 -10.33 5.49
N ALA A 76 2.53 -9.31 5.35
CA ALA A 76 2.13 -8.47 6.47
C ALA A 76 0.63 -8.22 6.48
N SER A 77 -0.01 -8.25 7.65
CA SER A 77 -1.46 -8.14 7.82
C SER A 77 -1.82 -7.03 8.81
N VAL A 78 -2.91 -6.33 8.49
CA VAL A 78 -3.55 -5.35 9.39
C VAL A 78 -4.39 -6.09 10.44
N ASP A 79 -5.15 -7.08 9.99
CA ASP A 79 -6.21 -7.74 10.76
C ASP A 79 -5.68 -8.95 11.58
N GLY A 80 -4.37 -9.06 11.74
CA GLY A 80 -3.74 -10.11 12.56
C GLY A 80 -3.92 -11.53 12.03
N TYR A 81 -4.15 -11.71 10.73
CA TYR A 81 -4.32 -13.04 10.14
C TYR A 81 -3.02 -13.84 10.24
N LYS A 82 -3.04 -14.97 10.96
CA LYS A 82 -1.89 -15.87 11.17
C LYS A 82 -0.63 -15.12 11.61
N PRO A 83 -0.61 -14.58 12.84
CA PRO A 83 0.48 -13.73 13.33
C PRO A 83 1.84 -14.45 13.36
N GLU A 84 1.85 -15.78 13.34
CA GLU A 84 3.06 -16.61 13.23
C GLU A 84 3.66 -16.65 11.81
N LYS A 85 2.92 -16.18 10.78
CA LYS A 85 3.35 -16.15 9.37
C LYS A 85 3.28 -14.76 8.73
N TYR A 86 2.59 -13.82 9.36
CA TYR A 86 2.38 -12.47 8.84
C TYR A 86 2.93 -11.47 9.84
N LEU A 87 3.79 -10.57 9.37
CA LEU A 87 4.19 -9.39 10.12
C LEU A 87 2.98 -8.50 10.38
N LYS A 88 3.00 -7.77 11.50
CA LYS A 88 1.97 -6.77 11.79
C LYS A 88 2.29 -5.47 11.04
N ILE A 89 1.27 -4.92 10.39
CA ILE A 89 1.26 -3.54 9.84
C ILE A 89 0.01 -2.82 10.34
N THR A 90 0.01 -1.50 10.31
CA THR A 90 -1.17 -0.71 10.67
C THR A 90 -2.11 -0.53 9.48
N LEU A 91 -3.33 -0.05 9.75
CA LEU A 91 -4.28 0.28 8.70
C LEU A 91 -3.76 1.42 7.82
N GLU A 92 -3.11 2.41 8.42
CA GLU A 92 -2.51 3.57 7.74
C GLU A 92 -1.40 3.11 6.79
N GLU A 93 -0.54 2.19 7.22
CA GLU A 93 0.51 1.63 6.38
C GLU A 93 -0.05 0.85 5.19
N TRP A 94 -1.11 0.06 5.42
CA TRP A 94 -1.80 -0.64 4.34
C TRP A 94 -2.48 0.34 3.37
N ASN A 95 -3.15 1.38 3.88
CA ASN A 95 -3.79 2.41 3.07
C ASN A 95 -2.75 3.17 2.23
N ALA A 96 -1.60 3.51 2.79
CA ALA A 96 -0.52 4.16 2.04
C ALA A 96 -0.09 3.33 0.82
N PHE A 97 0.13 2.02 1.02
CA PHE A 97 0.40 1.12 -0.11
C PHE A 97 -0.79 0.99 -1.07
N ALA A 98 -2.02 0.96 -0.56
CA ALA A 98 -3.22 0.82 -1.36
C ALA A 98 -3.44 2.03 -2.29
N LEU A 99 -3.22 3.24 -1.77
CA LEU A 99 -3.22 4.49 -2.53
C LEU A 99 -2.12 4.46 -3.58
N PHE A 100 -0.89 4.19 -3.16
CA PHE A 100 0.27 4.20 -4.04
C PHE A 100 0.22 3.13 -5.15
N ALA A 101 -0.33 1.94 -4.84
CA ALA A 101 -0.46 0.84 -5.80
C ALA A 101 -1.75 0.93 -6.66
N GLY A 102 -2.74 1.70 -6.23
CA GLY A 102 -3.99 1.94 -6.97
C GLY A 102 -3.81 2.88 -8.16
N GLU A 103 -2.71 3.63 -8.21
CA GLU A 103 -2.33 4.53 -9.30
C GLU A 103 -1.74 3.81 -10.55
N GLU A 104 -2.06 2.52 -10.79
CA GLU A 104 -1.66 1.81 -12.02
C GLU A 104 -2.26 2.46 -13.27
N THR A 105 -1.60 3.49 -13.80
CA THR A 105 -1.69 3.90 -15.20
C THR A 105 -0.67 3.11 -16.01
N ASN A 106 -1.13 2.05 -16.69
CA ASN A 106 -0.55 1.43 -17.89
C ASN A 106 0.91 1.83 -18.22
N GLY A 107 1.87 1.38 -17.42
CA GLY A 107 3.30 1.44 -17.75
C GLY A 107 3.95 2.83 -17.81
N LYS A 108 3.29 3.90 -17.36
CA LYS A 108 3.91 5.23 -17.21
C LYS A 108 3.56 5.80 -15.85
N GLY A 109 4.24 5.29 -14.83
CA GLY A 109 4.11 5.79 -13.46
C GLY A 109 4.45 7.27 -13.41
N ARG A 110 3.44 8.09 -13.15
CA ARG A 110 3.68 9.40 -12.57
C ARG A 110 3.70 9.18 -11.06
N VAL A 111 4.88 9.20 -10.46
CA VAL A 111 5.03 9.51 -9.04
C VAL A 111 4.53 10.95 -8.90
N GLN A 112 3.24 11.14 -8.62
CA GLN A 112 2.68 12.48 -8.41
C GLN A 112 2.80 12.94 -6.97
N ASP A 113 3.03 12.01 -6.03
CA ASP A 113 3.16 12.32 -4.61
C ASP A 113 4.47 11.75 -4.02
N GLN A 114 5.45 12.64 -3.90
CA GLN A 114 6.77 12.35 -3.31
C GLN A 114 6.67 12.05 -1.81
N GLU A 115 5.69 12.63 -1.11
CA GLU A 115 5.48 12.39 0.31
C GLU A 115 4.93 10.98 0.51
N LEU A 116 3.95 10.58 -0.32
CA LEU A 116 3.42 9.23 -0.34
C LEU A 116 4.50 8.20 -0.68
N TYR A 117 5.33 8.47 -1.70
CA TYR A 117 6.48 7.61 -2.03
C TYR A 117 7.44 7.45 -0.84
N THR A 118 7.80 8.55 -0.18
CA THR A 118 8.71 8.53 0.96
C THR A 118 8.11 7.73 2.12
N CYS A 119 6.80 7.87 2.37
CA CYS A 119 6.06 7.10 3.35
C CYS A 119 6.10 5.60 3.05
N VAL A 120 5.67 5.18 1.84
CA VAL A 120 5.66 3.75 1.48
C VAL A 120 7.06 3.15 1.40
N GLN A 121 8.08 3.95 1.05
CA GLN A 121 9.47 3.53 1.05
C GLN A 121 9.94 3.22 2.47
N ALA A 122 9.67 4.10 3.45
CA ALA A 122 10.05 3.86 4.84
C ALA A 122 9.40 2.59 5.42
N ILE A 123 8.15 2.33 5.05
CA ILE A 123 7.44 1.10 5.45
C ILE A 123 8.07 -0.13 4.78
N LEU A 124 8.37 -0.06 3.47
CA LEU A 124 9.03 -1.15 2.75
C LEU A 124 10.38 -1.49 3.41
N GLU A 125 11.22 -0.50 3.68
CA GLU A 125 12.52 -0.70 4.34
C GLU A 125 12.37 -1.40 5.69
N ARG A 126 11.37 -1.03 6.48
CA ARG A 126 11.12 -1.68 7.78
C ARG A 126 10.71 -3.14 7.64
N LEU A 127 10.03 -3.50 6.54
CA LEU A 127 9.49 -4.85 6.35
C LEU A 127 10.48 -5.82 5.72
N VAL A 128 11.43 -5.33 4.91
CA VAL A 128 12.39 -6.17 4.15
C VAL A 128 13.80 -6.24 4.74
N ASN A 129 14.09 -5.45 5.77
CA ASN A 129 15.34 -5.48 6.55
C ASN A 129 15.15 -6.25 7.86
#